data_AF-A0A0F8H5B2-F1
#
_entry.id   AF-A0A0F8H5B2-F1
#
_cell.length_a   1.000
_cell.length_b   1.000
_cell.length_c   1.000
_cell.angle_alpha   90.00
_cell.angle_beta   90.00
_cell.angle_gamma   90.00
#
_symmetry.space_group_name_H-M   'P 1'
#
loop_
_entity.id
_entity.type
_entity.pdbx_description
1 polymer ?
#
loop_
_entity_poly.entity_id
_entity_poly.type
_entity_poly.pdbx_seq_one_letter_code
_entity_poly.pdbx_strand_id
1 'polypeptide(L)'
;MTDESPNKNTLDKEYAGNINSLQLEKQSSFSKYYSKENLQFEADVSPYSLPLQASEISNYYHFTQKIPLTKENRKLLYKNGFVVIENEVTKNQFKAEQVNETYRNLKVTDVPIFITSDSLLHLYHIQFDETLKRVEAEEFYDDLWKLDNSLLEASIDDYGKSIEDDASEEVTEAARRNVAYFAVALSLLEPKSKQIGQSGEDSAILFDPQDAKQYSIEVPAFVKDDVEAELALIEAQNEAMSQISKYIEDYSQYTPRGHYMSSEKLKNYFKAMMWHGRIGMLLQSDMITPEGSTAEDPEKEARIQTIQALLISDHFDGDKNLRDRWDRIYGVTAFYVGFSDDLGPYEYAKSLDTVFGSDREKISFDNENLTALITELERHESPKIYGGTGKIILAGSETDNKTLDTTKGFRFMGQRYIPDSYILQTLNPPALNIMDLLGSERAKEHMKNLGISENEEYKERHQSLANEFGAFDEDDWNKNLYWTQLHALKSLLVNYQEGYPTFMQTEAWEDKQLNAALASWTELRHDTILYAKQARFTGAYTCLLYTS
;
A
#
# COMPACT_ATOMS: atom_id res chain seq x y z
N MET A 1 4.24 31.66 -47.50
CA MET A 1 2.79 31.44 -47.68
C MET A 1 2.68 30.01 -48.17
N THR A 2 2.30 29.02 -47.38
CA THR A 2 1.25 29.01 -46.35
C THR A 2 1.68 28.16 -45.16
N ASP A 3 1.18 28.57 -44.01
CA ASP A 3 1.35 28.03 -42.67
C ASP A 3 0.10 27.18 -42.38
N GLU A 4 0.26 25.90 -42.05
CA GLU A 4 -0.83 25.06 -41.53
C GLU A 4 -0.33 24.32 -40.29
N SER A 5 -0.67 24.90 -39.14
CA SER A 5 -0.61 24.27 -37.83
C SER A 5 -1.72 23.20 -37.72
N PRO A 6 -1.50 22.02 -37.12
CA PRO A 6 -2.57 21.08 -36.86
C PRO A 6 -3.46 21.58 -35.72
N ASN A 7 -4.75 21.49 -36.00
CA ASN A 7 -5.89 21.96 -35.21
C ASN A 7 -5.93 21.30 -33.80
N LYS A 8 -5.54 22.05 -32.76
CA LYS A 8 -5.99 21.81 -31.37
C LYS A 8 -7.44 22.28 -31.27
N ASN A 9 -8.44 21.41 -31.48
CA ASN A 9 -9.82 21.64 -30.96
C ASN A 9 -10.85 20.52 -31.18
N THR A 10 -10.47 19.25 -31.39
CA THR A 10 -11.45 18.17 -31.58
C THR A 10 -11.28 16.95 -30.66
N LEU A 11 -10.51 17.07 -29.56
CA LEU A 11 -10.37 15.99 -28.57
C LEU A 11 -11.19 16.20 -27.28
N ASP A 12 -11.81 17.36 -27.08
CA ASP A 12 -12.37 17.75 -25.77
C ASP A 12 -13.89 17.56 -25.61
N LYS A 13 -14.57 16.73 -26.42
CA LYS A 13 -16.04 16.56 -26.31
C LYS A 13 -16.60 15.13 -26.33
N GLU A 14 -15.78 14.09 -26.33
CA GLU A 14 -16.27 12.69 -26.26
C GLU A 14 -15.70 11.86 -25.08
N TYR A 15 -15.04 12.50 -24.10
CA TYR A 15 -14.29 11.78 -23.05
C TYR A 15 -14.99 11.61 -21.69
N ALA A 16 -16.32 11.79 -21.61
CA ALA A 16 -17.08 11.71 -20.35
C ALA A 16 -18.04 10.51 -20.25
N GLY A 17 -17.74 9.38 -20.89
CA GLY A 17 -18.57 8.19 -20.83
C GLY A 17 -17.75 6.94 -20.53
N ASN A 18 -18.04 6.29 -19.40
CA ASN A 18 -17.43 5.05 -18.90
C ASN A 18 -15.97 5.16 -18.45
N ILE A 19 -15.76 5.62 -17.22
CA ILE A 19 -14.50 5.42 -16.50
C ILE A 19 -14.84 4.78 -15.14
N ASN A 20 -14.34 3.56 -14.90
CA ASN A 20 -14.31 2.83 -13.63
C ASN A 20 -12.83 2.70 -13.23
N SER A 21 -12.46 2.52 -11.96
CA SER A 21 -11.09 2.20 -11.49
C SER A 21 -10.35 1.11 -12.30
N LEU A 22 -11.00 0.01 -12.68
CA LEU A 22 -10.49 -1.02 -13.61
C LEU A 22 -10.29 -0.50 -15.04
N GLN A 23 -11.08 0.49 -15.43
CA GLN A 23 -10.97 1.17 -16.73
C GLN A 23 -9.90 2.26 -16.70
N LEU A 24 -9.70 2.93 -15.55
CA LEU A 24 -8.55 3.78 -15.25
C LEU A 24 -7.28 2.95 -15.26
N GLU A 25 -7.22 1.78 -14.61
CA GLU A 25 -6.06 0.87 -14.66
C GLU A 25 -5.74 0.45 -16.11
N LYS A 26 -6.77 0.17 -16.93
CA LYS A 26 -6.61 -0.12 -18.37
C LYS A 26 -6.22 1.10 -19.22
N GLN A 27 -6.68 2.30 -18.87
CA GLN A 27 -6.37 3.55 -19.59
C GLN A 27 -5.03 4.17 -19.14
N SER A 28 -4.63 3.94 -17.89
CA SER A 28 -3.41 4.38 -17.24
C SER A 28 -2.35 3.29 -17.33
N SER A 29 -2.16 2.67 -18.50
CA SER A 29 -1.07 1.72 -18.72
C SER A 29 0.25 2.43 -18.44
N PHE A 30 0.70 2.33 -17.19
CA PHE A 30 1.95 2.89 -16.69
C PHE A 30 3.11 2.12 -17.31
N SER A 31 2.87 0.91 -17.80
CA SER A 31 3.81 0.10 -18.58
C SER A 31 4.31 0.81 -19.84
N LYS A 32 3.57 1.78 -20.40
CA LYS A 32 4.06 2.62 -21.51
C LYS A 32 5.30 3.45 -21.14
N TYR A 33 5.55 3.68 -19.85
CA TYR A 33 6.75 4.38 -19.36
C TYR A 33 7.91 3.41 -19.08
N TYR A 34 7.66 2.10 -19.13
CA TYR A 34 8.69 1.08 -19.01
C TYR A 34 9.32 0.80 -20.38
N SER A 35 10.64 0.61 -20.37
CA SER A 35 11.39 0.14 -21.54
C SER A 35 12.37 -0.93 -21.09
N LYS A 36 12.24 -2.13 -21.65
CA LYS A 36 13.18 -3.21 -21.38
C LYS A 36 14.48 -3.01 -22.16
N GLU A 37 15.58 -2.84 -21.45
CA GLU A 37 16.90 -2.97 -22.05
C GLU A 37 17.30 -4.45 -22.14
N ASN A 38 17.46 -4.94 -23.36
CA ASN A 38 17.94 -6.31 -23.60
C ASN A 38 19.47 -6.34 -23.48
N LEU A 39 19.96 -6.53 -22.26
CA LEU A 39 21.37 -6.81 -22.01
C LEU A 39 21.74 -8.18 -22.58
N GLN A 40 22.48 -8.19 -23.69
CA GLN A 40 23.07 -9.40 -24.25
C GLN A 40 24.54 -9.48 -23.85
N PHE A 41 24.85 -10.42 -22.97
CA PHE A 41 26.23 -10.77 -22.63
C PHE A 41 26.35 -12.28 -22.44
N GLU A 42 27.56 -12.80 -22.63
CA GLU A 42 27.94 -14.17 -22.34
C GLU A 42 28.88 -14.14 -21.13
N ALA A 43 28.59 -14.96 -20.12
CA ALA A 43 29.43 -15.04 -18.93
C ALA A 43 30.68 -15.89 -19.26
N ASP A 44 31.88 -15.33 -19.06
CA ASP A 44 33.16 -15.98 -19.43
C ASP A 44 34.23 -15.77 -18.33
N VAL A 45 33.83 -15.89 -17.07
CA VAL A 45 34.74 -15.85 -15.92
C VAL A 45 35.41 -17.21 -15.78
N SER A 46 36.76 -17.21 -15.76
CA SER A 46 37.52 -18.44 -15.55
C SER A 46 37.20 -19.08 -14.19
N PRO A 47 36.88 -20.38 -14.16
CA PRO A 47 36.50 -21.05 -12.91
C PRO A 47 37.72 -21.36 -12.04
N TYR A 48 37.49 -21.43 -10.73
CA TYR A 48 38.40 -22.01 -9.74
C TYR A 48 37.70 -23.10 -8.94
N SER A 49 38.46 -23.93 -8.21
CA SER A 49 37.92 -25.07 -7.46
C SER A 49 37.56 -24.70 -6.01
N LEU A 50 36.49 -25.31 -5.49
CA LEU A 50 36.16 -25.30 -4.06
C LEU A 50 36.44 -26.69 -3.45
N PRO A 51 36.87 -26.77 -2.17
CA PRO A 51 37.09 -25.67 -1.25
C PRO A 51 38.40 -24.90 -1.47
N LEU A 52 38.40 -23.58 -1.23
CA LEU A 52 39.60 -22.74 -1.31
C LEU A 52 40.62 -23.05 -0.21
N GLN A 53 41.88 -22.74 -0.49
CA GLN A 53 42.96 -22.62 0.48
C GLN A 53 43.39 -21.17 0.66
N ALA A 54 43.83 -20.80 1.86
CA ALA A 54 44.34 -19.47 2.15
C ALA A 54 45.47 -19.02 1.19
N SER A 55 46.29 -19.97 0.74
CA SER A 55 47.40 -19.73 -0.21
C SER A 55 46.94 -19.41 -1.63
N GLU A 56 45.69 -19.72 -1.98
CA GLU A 56 45.12 -19.48 -3.32
C GLU A 56 44.49 -18.07 -3.42
N ILE A 57 44.31 -17.38 -2.28
CA ILE A 57 43.66 -16.07 -2.21
C ILE A 57 44.74 -14.97 -2.14
N SER A 58 44.87 -14.20 -3.22
CA SER A 58 46.00 -13.28 -3.42
C SER A 58 46.19 -12.23 -2.32
N ASN A 59 45.10 -11.73 -1.72
CA ASN A 59 45.13 -10.66 -0.72
C ASN A 59 44.77 -11.14 0.71
N TYR A 60 44.76 -12.46 0.96
CA TYR A 60 44.20 -13.05 2.19
C TYR A 60 44.80 -12.48 3.48
N TYR A 61 46.13 -12.43 3.59
CA TYR A 61 46.80 -11.93 4.79
C TYR A 61 46.58 -10.43 5.01
N HIS A 62 46.58 -9.64 3.93
CA HIS A 62 46.30 -8.21 4.01
C HIS A 62 44.84 -7.95 4.42
N PHE A 63 43.88 -8.68 3.85
CA PHE A 63 42.48 -8.57 4.22
C PHE A 63 42.25 -8.99 5.68
N THR A 64 42.78 -10.13 6.12
CA THR A 64 42.52 -10.66 7.47
C THR A 64 43.20 -9.86 8.59
N GLN A 65 44.23 -9.07 8.29
CA GLN A 65 44.76 -8.05 9.22
C GLN A 65 43.77 -6.91 9.44
N LYS A 66 43.06 -6.52 8.37
CA LYS A 66 42.08 -5.44 8.40
C LYS A 66 40.70 -5.91 8.83
N ILE A 67 40.30 -7.16 8.59
CA ILE A 67 39.02 -7.75 9.01
C ILE A 67 39.30 -9.17 9.53
N PRO A 68 39.49 -9.35 10.85
CA PRO A 68 39.83 -10.65 11.42
C PRO A 68 38.69 -11.66 11.25
N LEU A 69 38.94 -12.73 10.50
CA LEU A 69 37.96 -13.80 10.32
C LEU A 69 38.03 -14.82 11.47
N THR A 70 36.87 -15.20 12.00
CA THR A 70 36.75 -16.30 12.97
C THR A 70 37.10 -17.65 12.32
N LYS A 71 37.20 -18.71 13.13
CA LYS A 71 37.43 -20.07 12.60
C LYS A 71 36.26 -20.53 11.71
N GLU A 72 35.03 -20.23 12.12
CA GLU A 72 33.83 -20.57 11.33
C GLU A 72 33.76 -19.74 10.05
N ASN A 73 34.06 -18.43 10.10
CA ASN A 73 34.08 -17.58 8.89
C ASN A 73 35.06 -18.13 7.85
N ARG A 74 36.25 -18.57 8.28
CA ARG A 74 37.24 -19.20 7.40
C ARG A 74 36.73 -20.50 6.78
N LYS A 75 36.07 -21.34 7.57
CA LYS A 75 35.49 -22.60 7.10
C LYS A 75 34.42 -22.35 6.03
N LEU A 76 33.55 -21.36 6.23
CA LEU A 76 32.53 -20.97 5.24
C LEU A 76 33.16 -20.36 3.98
N LEU A 77 34.14 -19.45 4.15
CA LEU A 77 34.90 -18.87 3.03
C LEU A 77 35.54 -19.96 2.16
N TYR A 78 36.20 -20.94 2.78
CA TYR A 78 36.83 -22.03 2.04
C TYR A 78 35.79 -22.90 1.34
N LYS A 79 34.70 -23.24 2.02
CA LYS A 79 33.64 -24.08 1.46
C LYS A 79 32.95 -23.42 0.25
N ASN A 80 32.58 -22.15 0.38
CA ASN A 80 31.66 -21.49 -0.54
C ASN A 80 32.34 -20.49 -1.49
N GLY A 81 33.62 -20.15 -1.24
CA GLY A 81 34.32 -19.08 -1.95
C GLY A 81 33.97 -17.67 -1.47
N PHE A 82 33.00 -17.53 -0.58
CA PHE A 82 32.62 -16.27 0.08
C PHE A 82 32.10 -16.55 1.50
N VAL A 83 31.96 -15.49 2.30
CA VAL A 83 31.37 -15.56 3.64
C VAL A 83 30.63 -14.27 3.97
N VAL A 84 29.45 -14.38 4.57
CA VAL A 84 28.75 -13.27 5.22
C VAL A 84 29.25 -13.18 6.66
N ILE A 85 29.69 -12.00 7.06
CA ILE A 85 30.24 -11.76 8.40
C ILE A 85 29.27 -10.93 9.23
N GLU A 86 29.04 -11.35 10.47
CA GLU A 86 28.24 -10.59 11.42
C GLU A 86 28.93 -9.26 11.76
N ASN A 87 28.13 -8.20 11.95
CA ASN A 87 28.63 -6.87 12.30
C ASN A 87 29.45 -6.86 13.60
N GLU A 88 29.15 -7.76 14.55
CA GLU A 88 29.90 -7.93 15.78
C GLU A 88 31.38 -8.30 15.56
N VAL A 89 31.69 -8.94 14.43
CA VAL A 89 33.07 -9.29 14.05
C VAL A 89 33.86 -8.05 13.64
N THR A 90 33.20 -7.07 13.03
CA THR A 90 33.82 -5.82 12.53
C THR A 90 33.71 -4.64 13.50
N LYS A 91 32.90 -4.75 14.55
CA LYS A 91 32.54 -3.63 15.46
C LYS A 91 33.71 -2.79 16.00
N ASN A 92 34.88 -3.41 16.17
CA ASN A 92 36.08 -2.74 16.69
C ASN A 92 36.80 -1.88 15.64
N GLN A 93 36.38 -1.97 14.37
CA GLN A 93 37.01 -1.29 13.23
C GLN A 93 36.03 -0.35 12.54
N PHE A 94 34.82 -0.83 12.29
CA PHE A 94 33.70 -0.02 11.81
C PHE A 94 32.38 -0.73 12.12
N LYS A 95 31.32 0.06 12.24
CA LYS A 95 29.97 -0.46 12.39
C LYS A 95 29.26 -0.45 11.04
N ALA A 96 28.77 -1.60 10.62
CA ALA A 96 27.93 -1.74 9.43
C ALA A 96 26.46 -1.43 9.79
N GLU A 97 26.17 -0.17 10.14
CA GLU A 97 24.82 0.29 10.50
C GLU A 97 24.12 0.95 9.30
N GLN A 98 24.85 1.73 8.51
CA GLN A 98 24.35 2.34 7.27
C GLN A 98 25.19 1.92 6.07
N VAL A 99 24.52 1.63 4.95
CA VAL A 99 25.17 1.15 3.73
C VAL A 99 26.24 2.14 3.27
N ASN A 100 25.88 3.43 3.12
CA ASN A 100 26.79 4.50 2.71
C ASN A 100 28.03 4.66 3.63
N GLU A 101 27.85 4.63 4.94
CA GLU A 101 28.93 4.73 5.93
C GLU A 101 29.84 3.50 5.86
N THR A 102 29.27 2.32 5.68
CA THR A 102 30.02 1.07 5.53
C THR A 102 30.94 1.13 4.31
N TYR A 103 30.41 1.49 3.14
CA TYR A 103 31.22 1.66 1.92
C TYR A 103 32.30 2.73 2.07
N ARG A 104 31.99 3.84 2.75
CA ARG A 104 32.97 4.89 3.06
C ARG A 104 34.09 4.36 3.97
N ASN A 105 33.76 3.62 5.02
CA ASN A 105 34.71 3.05 5.96
C ASN A 105 35.63 2.01 5.29
N LEU A 106 35.07 1.14 4.44
CA LEU A 106 35.86 0.20 3.64
C LEU A 106 36.85 0.94 2.73
N LYS A 107 36.41 2.02 2.08
CA LYS A 107 37.28 2.86 1.23
C LYS A 107 38.40 3.52 2.03
N VAL A 108 38.08 4.12 3.17
CA VAL A 108 39.07 4.83 4.03
C VAL A 108 40.09 3.86 4.60
N THR A 109 39.68 2.64 4.92
CA THR A 109 40.57 1.58 5.43
C THR A 109 41.28 0.79 4.34
N ASP A 110 41.09 1.15 3.06
CA ASP A 110 41.70 0.49 1.91
C ASP A 110 41.38 -1.02 1.88
N VAL A 111 40.14 -1.37 2.25
CA VAL A 111 39.59 -2.71 2.05
C VAL A 111 38.93 -2.75 0.67
N PRO A 112 39.25 -3.74 -0.19
CA PRO A 112 38.62 -3.87 -1.50
C PRO A 112 37.11 -3.95 -1.39
N ILE A 113 36.42 -3.17 -2.24
CA ILE A 113 34.98 -3.08 -2.25
C ILE A 113 34.43 -4.00 -3.35
N PHE A 114 33.49 -4.86 -2.98
CA PHE A 114 32.70 -5.67 -3.91
C PHE A 114 31.26 -5.17 -3.87
N ILE A 115 30.75 -4.69 -5.00
CA ILE A 115 29.39 -4.16 -5.11
C ILE A 115 28.47 -5.30 -5.52
N THR A 116 27.41 -5.49 -4.75
CA THR A 116 26.37 -6.48 -5.00
C THR A 116 25.04 -5.81 -5.35
N SER A 117 24.06 -6.60 -5.78
CA SER A 117 22.70 -6.14 -6.05
C SER A 117 22.04 -5.47 -4.84
N ASP A 118 22.40 -5.85 -3.61
CA ASP A 118 21.88 -5.27 -2.36
C ASP A 118 22.04 -3.75 -2.34
N SER A 119 23.18 -3.22 -2.79
CA SER A 119 23.42 -1.78 -2.80
C SER A 119 22.62 -1.05 -3.88
N LEU A 120 22.37 -1.71 -5.02
CA LEU A 120 21.52 -1.14 -6.07
C LEU A 120 20.05 -1.13 -5.65
N LEU A 121 19.57 -2.22 -5.05
CA LEU A 121 18.21 -2.33 -4.51
C LEU A 121 17.98 -1.29 -3.40
N HIS A 122 18.92 -1.15 -2.48
CA HIS A 122 18.83 -0.18 -1.39
C HIS A 122 18.79 1.28 -1.90
N LEU A 123 19.59 1.61 -2.92
CA LEU A 123 19.54 2.93 -3.56
C LEU A 123 18.20 3.20 -4.24
N TYR A 124 17.63 2.18 -4.90
CA TYR A 124 16.31 2.28 -5.49
C TYR A 124 15.23 2.50 -4.43
N HIS A 125 15.26 1.75 -3.33
CA HIS A 125 14.39 1.95 -2.17
C HIS A 125 14.47 3.39 -1.63
N ILE A 126 15.67 3.93 -1.38
CA ILE A 126 15.83 5.32 -0.92
C ILE A 126 15.22 6.31 -1.90
N GLN A 127 15.43 6.11 -3.21
CA GLN A 127 14.84 6.98 -4.23
C GLN A 127 13.30 6.90 -4.23
N PHE A 128 12.75 5.69 -4.14
CA PHE A 128 11.31 5.47 -4.06
C PHE A 128 10.71 6.18 -2.83
N ASP A 129 11.27 5.93 -1.64
CA ASP A 129 10.81 6.50 -0.37
C ASP A 129 10.90 8.03 -0.35
N GLU A 130 12.07 8.60 -0.67
CA GLU A 130 12.27 10.05 -0.60
C GLU A 130 11.45 10.81 -1.64
N THR A 131 11.17 10.22 -2.80
CA THR A 131 10.28 10.87 -3.78
C THR A 131 8.82 10.83 -3.32
N LEU A 132 8.35 9.69 -2.80
CA LEU A 132 6.99 9.58 -2.27
C LEU A 132 6.77 10.53 -1.10
N LYS A 133 7.66 10.50 -0.09
CA LYS A 133 7.66 11.39 1.08
C LYS A 133 7.58 12.86 0.72
N ARG A 134 8.35 13.31 -0.28
CA ARG A 134 8.35 14.71 -0.72
C ARG A 134 7.03 15.09 -1.35
N VAL A 135 6.51 14.26 -2.26
CA VAL A 135 5.22 14.53 -2.90
C VAL A 135 4.10 14.60 -1.86
N GLU A 136 4.10 13.71 -0.86
CA GLU A 136 3.12 13.72 0.24
C GLU A 136 3.18 15.02 1.07
N ALA A 137 4.38 15.42 1.48
CA ALA A 137 4.57 16.58 2.35
C ALA A 137 4.41 17.92 1.63
N GLU A 138 4.92 18.03 0.39
CA GLU A 138 5.04 19.28 -0.36
C GLU A 138 3.82 19.54 -1.24
N GLU A 139 3.16 18.49 -1.76
CA GLU A 139 2.05 18.62 -2.71
C GLU A 139 0.72 18.10 -2.12
N PHE A 140 0.66 16.83 -1.71
CA PHE A 140 -0.63 16.19 -1.39
C PHE A 140 -1.28 16.66 -0.10
N TYR A 141 -0.51 17.08 0.89
CA TYR A 141 -1.09 17.56 2.14
C TYR A 141 -2.07 18.74 1.91
N ASP A 142 -1.67 19.70 1.08
CA ASP A 142 -2.50 20.88 0.77
C ASP A 142 -3.66 20.54 -0.17
N ASP A 143 -3.43 19.68 -1.16
CA ASP A 143 -4.50 19.20 -2.05
C ASP A 143 -5.55 18.39 -1.27
N LEU A 144 -5.14 17.54 -0.33
CA LEU A 144 -6.02 16.76 0.55
C LEU A 144 -6.82 17.68 1.47
N TRP A 145 -6.17 18.67 2.11
CA TRP A 145 -6.88 19.68 2.91
C TRP A 145 -7.98 20.39 2.11
N LYS A 146 -7.68 20.85 0.89
CA LYS A 146 -8.64 21.55 0.03
C LYS A 146 -9.77 20.64 -0.44
N LEU A 147 -9.44 19.39 -0.75
CA LEU A 147 -10.40 18.37 -1.15
C LEU A 147 -11.39 18.08 -0.02
N ASP A 148 -10.88 17.79 1.17
CA ASP A 148 -11.72 17.48 2.34
C ASP A 148 -12.54 18.69 2.78
N ASN A 149 -11.99 19.92 2.71
CA ASN A 149 -12.74 21.13 3.04
C ASN A 149 -13.91 21.36 2.07
N SER A 150 -13.68 21.14 0.76
CA SER A 150 -14.75 21.28 -0.25
C SER A 150 -15.86 20.25 -0.05
N LEU A 151 -15.48 19.02 0.30
CA LEU A 151 -16.44 17.94 0.58
C LEU A 151 -17.15 18.12 1.93
N LEU A 152 -16.50 18.71 2.94
CA LEU A 152 -17.14 19.10 4.19
C LEU A 152 -18.23 20.15 3.93
N GLU A 153 -17.92 21.21 3.16
CA GLU A 153 -18.88 22.26 2.81
C GLU A 153 -20.09 21.67 2.05
N ALA A 154 -19.82 20.83 1.04
CA ALA A 154 -20.87 20.13 0.30
C ALA A 154 -21.75 19.23 1.20
N SER A 155 -21.13 18.52 2.15
CA SER A 155 -21.85 17.67 3.10
C SER A 155 -22.72 18.47 4.07
N ILE A 156 -22.28 19.67 4.47
CA ILE A 156 -23.07 20.59 5.31
C ILE A 156 -24.30 21.07 4.54
N ASP A 157 -24.13 21.41 3.26
CA ASP A 157 -25.23 21.83 2.39
C ASP A 157 -26.25 20.69 2.19
N ASP A 158 -25.78 19.45 1.98
CA ASP A 158 -26.67 18.28 1.88
C ASP A 158 -27.49 18.06 3.15
N TYR A 159 -26.84 18.18 4.32
CA TYR A 159 -27.53 18.04 5.61
C TYR A 159 -28.56 19.17 5.84
N GLY A 160 -28.23 20.40 5.45
CA GLY A 160 -29.17 21.53 5.50
C GLY A 160 -30.39 21.29 4.62
N LYS A 161 -30.18 20.91 3.35
CA LYS A 161 -31.24 20.60 2.39
C LYS A 161 -32.12 19.44 2.83
N SER A 162 -31.53 18.38 3.39
CA SER A 162 -32.30 17.22 3.84
C SER A 162 -33.29 17.57 4.95
N ILE A 163 -32.95 18.55 5.79
CA ILE A 163 -33.85 19.11 6.81
C ILE A 163 -34.93 20.01 6.17
N GLU A 164 -34.55 20.88 5.24
CA GLU A 164 -35.47 21.81 4.57
C GLU A 164 -36.54 21.06 3.75
N ASP A 165 -36.15 19.98 3.09
CA ASP A 165 -37.00 19.18 2.21
C ASP A 165 -37.77 18.06 2.95
N ASP A 166 -37.63 17.93 4.27
CA ASP A 166 -38.20 16.85 5.09
C ASP A 166 -37.86 15.45 4.51
N ALA A 167 -36.58 15.28 4.16
CA ALA A 167 -36.07 14.03 3.60
C ALA A 167 -36.18 12.88 4.61
N SER A 168 -36.02 11.64 4.12
CA SER A 168 -36.06 10.48 5.01
C SER A 168 -34.95 10.55 6.07
N GLU A 169 -35.19 9.87 7.21
CA GLU A 169 -34.21 9.76 8.29
C GLU A 169 -32.87 9.16 7.79
N GLU A 170 -32.92 8.19 6.87
CA GLU A 170 -31.72 7.57 6.29
C GLU A 170 -30.88 8.58 5.50
N VAL A 171 -31.51 9.44 4.70
CA VAL A 171 -30.81 10.47 3.91
C VAL A 171 -30.24 11.56 4.81
N THR A 172 -31.03 12.02 5.79
CA THR A 172 -30.57 13.05 6.73
C THR A 172 -29.41 12.56 7.59
N GLU A 173 -29.46 11.32 8.07
CA GLU A 173 -28.35 10.74 8.83
C GLU A 173 -27.12 10.48 7.95
N ALA A 174 -27.30 10.06 6.69
CA ALA A 174 -26.20 9.91 5.76
C ALA A 174 -25.46 11.24 5.51
N ALA A 175 -26.20 12.32 5.21
CA ALA A 175 -25.60 13.64 5.03
C ALA A 175 -24.87 14.12 6.29
N ARG A 176 -25.48 13.91 7.47
CA ARG A 176 -24.86 14.24 8.77
C ARG A 176 -23.54 13.49 9.00
N ARG A 177 -23.49 12.19 8.67
CA ARG A 177 -22.27 11.37 8.83
C ARG A 177 -21.18 11.75 7.84
N ASN A 178 -21.52 12.21 6.63
CA ASN A 178 -20.53 12.77 5.71
C ASN A 178 -19.87 14.04 6.30
N VAL A 179 -20.64 14.92 6.95
CA VAL A 179 -20.08 16.07 7.68
C VAL A 179 -19.08 15.59 8.76
N ALA A 180 -19.46 14.59 9.55
CA ALA A 180 -18.57 14.03 10.58
C ALA A 180 -17.31 13.39 9.96
N TYR A 181 -17.44 12.65 8.86
CA TYR A 181 -16.36 11.96 8.16
C TYR A 181 -15.26 12.92 7.68
N PHE A 182 -15.63 14.01 6.99
CA PHE A 182 -14.65 15.00 6.53
C PHE A 182 -14.15 15.92 7.65
N ALA A 183 -14.98 16.19 8.67
CA ALA A 183 -14.53 16.92 9.86
C ALA A 183 -13.47 16.15 10.65
N VAL A 184 -13.56 14.81 10.76
CA VAL A 184 -12.49 13.97 11.33
C VAL A 184 -11.21 14.09 10.50
N ALA A 185 -11.29 13.94 9.18
CA ALA A 185 -10.13 14.05 8.29
C ALA A 185 -9.39 15.39 8.44
N LEU A 186 -10.14 16.50 8.37
CA LEU A 186 -9.58 17.84 8.55
C LEU A 186 -9.04 18.08 9.96
N SER A 187 -9.67 17.53 11.00
CA SER A 187 -9.16 17.60 12.38
C SER A 187 -7.86 16.80 12.57
N LEU A 188 -7.66 15.73 11.80
CA LEU A 188 -6.39 14.98 11.77
C LEU A 188 -5.30 15.75 11.02
N LEU A 189 -5.67 16.52 10.00
CA LEU A 189 -4.75 17.39 9.28
C LEU A 189 -4.39 18.62 10.12
N GLU A 190 -5.32 19.21 10.86
CA GLU A 190 -5.10 20.44 11.65
C GLU A 190 -3.87 20.34 12.60
N PRO A 191 -2.87 21.23 12.46
CA PRO A 191 -1.71 21.25 13.35
C PRO A 191 -2.07 21.63 14.79
N LYS A 192 -1.77 20.75 15.74
CA LYS A 192 -1.94 21.01 17.18
C LYS A 192 -0.87 21.98 17.68
N SER A 193 -1.14 22.74 18.75
CA SER A 193 -0.19 23.75 19.27
C SER A 193 1.22 23.21 19.56
N LYS A 194 1.34 21.94 19.98
CA LYS A 194 2.62 21.27 20.24
C LYS A 194 3.43 20.92 18.97
N GLN A 195 2.79 20.98 17.81
CA GLN A 195 3.35 20.62 16.51
C GLN A 195 3.88 21.85 15.75
N ILE A 196 3.72 23.06 16.30
CA ILE A 196 4.07 24.32 15.65
C ILE A 196 5.24 24.95 16.37
N GLY A 197 6.30 25.32 15.65
CA GLY A 197 7.45 25.99 16.24
C GLY A 197 8.75 25.78 15.49
N GLN A 198 9.87 26.03 16.16
CA GLN A 198 11.20 25.75 15.62
C GLN A 198 11.60 24.32 15.94
N SER A 199 11.97 23.56 14.90
CA SER A 199 12.47 22.20 15.03
C SER A 199 13.83 22.16 15.73
N GLY A 200 14.03 21.19 16.64
CA GLY A 200 15.36 20.85 17.17
C GLY A 200 16.13 19.91 16.23
N GLU A 201 17.46 19.84 16.38
CA GLU A 201 18.35 19.04 15.51
C GLU A 201 18.01 17.54 15.50
N ASP A 202 17.46 16.99 16.60
CA ASP A 202 17.16 15.56 16.77
C ASP A 202 15.65 15.25 16.95
N SER A 203 14.77 16.17 16.51
CA SER A 203 13.31 16.00 16.63
C SER A 203 12.62 16.00 15.27
N ALA A 204 11.40 15.43 15.22
CA ALA A 204 10.54 15.56 14.06
C ALA A 204 10.37 17.04 13.69
N ILE A 205 10.38 17.33 12.38
CA ILE A 205 10.22 18.68 11.86
C ILE A 205 8.83 19.20 12.24
N LEU A 206 8.79 20.33 12.94
CA LEU A 206 7.56 21.02 13.33
C LEU A 206 7.01 21.84 12.16
N PHE A 207 5.72 22.19 12.22
CA PHE A 207 5.10 23.13 11.29
C PHE A 207 5.67 24.54 11.48
N ASP A 208 5.88 25.23 10.35
CA ASP A 208 6.12 26.67 10.38
C ASP A 208 4.86 27.40 10.90
N PRO A 209 5.00 28.37 11.82
CA PRO A 209 3.85 29.10 12.38
C PRO A 209 3.00 29.88 11.38
N GLN A 210 3.52 30.25 10.20
CA GLN A 210 2.71 30.88 9.16
C GLN A 210 1.96 29.83 8.35
N ASP A 211 2.63 28.76 7.96
CA ASP A 211 2.01 27.66 7.20
C ASP A 211 0.90 26.99 8.01
N ALA A 212 1.06 26.84 9.32
CA ALA A 212 0.05 26.23 10.18
C ALA A 212 -1.28 27.00 10.20
N LYS A 213 -1.28 28.32 9.97
CA LYS A 213 -2.50 29.14 10.04
C LYS A 213 -3.49 28.86 8.92
N GLN A 214 -3.04 28.29 7.81
CA GLN A 214 -3.91 27.96 6.68
C GLN A 214 -4.74 26.69 6.94
N TYR A 215 -4.33 25.89 7.93
CA TYR A 215 -4.95 24.61 8.28
C TYR A 215 -5.68 24.79 9.61
N SER A 216 -6.93 25.23 9.56
CA SER A 216 -7.80 25.26 10.72
C SER A 216 -9.24 24.97 10.35
N ILE A 217 -9.92 24.20 11.18
CA ILE A 217 -11.30 23.77 10.98
C ILE A 217 -12.17 24.22 12.15
N GLU A 218 -13.38 24.69 11.84
CA GLU A 218 -14.45 24.82 12.81
C GLU A 218 -15.42 23.63 12.65
N VAL A 219 -15.34 22.67 13.58
CA VAL A 219 -16.21 21.49 13.55
C VAL A 219 -17.66 21.91 13.87
N PRO A 220 -18.65 21.61 12.99
CA PRO A 220 -20.04 21.98 13.25
C PRO A 220 -20.58 21.34 14.53
N ALA A 221 -21.32 22.13 15.32
CA ALA A 221 -21.77 21.71 16.66
C ALA A 221 -22.62 20.42 16.65
N PHE A 222 -23.35 20.14 15.58
CA PHE A 222 -24.23 18.98 15.45
C PHE A 222 -23.50 17.65 15.15
N VAL A 223 -22.21 17.68 14.84
CA VAL A 223 -21.35 16.48 14.70
C VAL A 223 -20.19 16.44 15.68
N LYS A 224 -20.05 17.47 16.51
CA LYS A 224 -18.86 17.66 17.37
C LYS A 224 -18.57 16.46 18.27
N ASP A 225 -19.59 15.90 18.92
CA ASP A 225 -19.43 14.77 19.82
C ASP A 225 -18.95 13.51 19.09
N ASP A 226 -19.46 13.26 17.87
CA ASP A 226 -19.02 12.13 17.04
C ASP A 226 -17.57 12.30 16.59
N VAL A 227 -17.19 13.51 16.16
CA VAL A 227 -15.83 13.84 15.73
C VAL A 227 -14.84 13.69 16.89
N GLU A 228 -15.16 14.23 18.08
CA GLU A 228 -14.31 14.10 19.26
C GLU A 228 -14.18 12.65 19.73
N ALA A 229 -15.26 11.86 19.67
CA ALA A 229 -15.22 10.44 19.99
C ALA A 229 -14.32 9.66 19.03
N GLU A 230 -14.45 9.89 17.72
CA GLU A 230 -13.66 9.18 16.72
C GLU A 230 -12.17 9.55 16.81
N LEU A 231 -11.84 10.83 17.02
CA LEU A 231 -10.46 11.27 17.26
C LEU A 231 -9.86 10.63 18.52
N ALA A 232 -10.66 10.44 19.58
CA ALA A 232 -10.21 9.74 20.78
C ALA A 232 -9.91 8.26 20.52
N LEU A 233 -10.70 7.58 19.67
CA LEU A 233 -10.42 6.20 19.26
C LEU A 233 -9.12 6.09 18.45
N ILE A 234 -8.88 7.02 17.52
CA ILE A 234 -7.64 7.10 16.74
C ILE A 234 -6.41 7.28 17.65
N GLU A 235 -6.50 8.14 18.66
CA GLU A 235 -5.38 8.33 19.60
C GLU A 235 -5.23 7.14 20.58
N ALA A 236 -6.30 6.37 20.84
CA ALA A 236 -6.25 5.19 21.70
C ALA A 236 -5.58 3.97 21.06
N GLN A 237 -5.56 3.88 19.72
CA GLN A 237 -4.81 2.86 18.94
C GLN A 237 -5.18 1.41 19.25
N ASN A 238 -6.45 1.14 19.57
CA ASN A 238 -6.96 -0.20 19.86
C ASN A 238 -8.15 -0.53 18.96
N GLU A 239 -8.51 -1.81 18.84
CA GLU A 239 -9.75 -2.20 18.18
C GLU A 239 -10.96 -1.67 18.96
N ALA A 240 -11.84 -0.93 18.28
CA ALA A 240 -13.02 -0.34 18.89
C ALA A 240 -14.13 -0.11 17.86
N MET A 241 -15.38 0.00 18.33
CA MET A 241 -16.51 0.37 17.47
C MET A 241 -16.45 1.85 17.11
N SER A 242 -16.43 2.16 15.82
CA SER A 242 -16.54 3.53 15.29
C SER A 242 -17.92 4.12 15.61
N GLN A 243 -17.95 5.38 16.05
CA GLN A 243 -19.22 6.06 16.33
C GLN A 243 -19.95 6.46 15.05
N ILE A 244 -19.19 6.70 13.97
CA ILE A 244 -19.71 7.11 12.66
C ILE A 244 -20.06 5.88 11.81
N SER A 245 -19.14 4.91 11.74
CA SER A 245 -19.23 3.78 10.80
C SER A 245 -19.95 2.56 11.36
N LYS A 246 -20.20 2.53 12.69
CA LYS A 246 -20.94 1.46 13.40
C LYS A 246 -20.39 0.03 13.27
N TYR A 247 -19.15 -0.13 12.84
CA TYR A 247 -18.41 -1.40 12.85
C TYR A 247 -17.12 -1.29 13.68
N ILE A 248 -16.50 -2.43 13.97
CA ILE A 248 -15.20 -2.48 14.66
C ILE A 248 -14.08 -2.12 13.68
N GLU A 249 -13.29 -1.13 14.05
CA GLU A 249 -12.09 -0.70 13.32
C GLU A 249 -10.84 -0.90 14.17
N ASP A 250 -9.73 -1.25 13.52
CA ASP A 250 -8.42 -1.37 14.14
C ASP A 250 -7.67 -0.02 14.09
N TYR A 251 -7.83 0.78 15.16
CA TYR A 251 -7.19 2.08 15.25
C TYR A 251 -5.66 2.01 15.43
N SER A 252 -5.07 0.82 15.64
CA SER A 252 -3.61 0.68 15.71
C SER A 252 -2.91 0.95 14.36
N GLN A 253 -3.67 0.90 13.26
CA GLN A 253 -3.18 1.23 11.93
C GLN A 253 -2.90 2.73 11.75
N TYR A 254 -3.47 3.59 12.60
CA TYR A 254 -3.34 5.05 12.50
C TYR A 254 -2.06 5.58 13.16
N THR A 255 -1.22 4.69 13.68
CA THR A 255 0.08 5.04 14.27
C THR A 255 1.11 5.29 13.16
N PRO A 256 1.63 6.53 13.01
CA PRO A 256 2.65 6.83 12.01
C PRO A 256 3.93 6.03 12.24
N ARG A 257 4.57 5.57 11.16
CA ARG A 257 5.80 4.75 11.17
C ARG A 257 6.72 5.17 10.02
N GLY A 258 7.95 4.66 9.97
CA GLY A 258 8.87 4.94 8.87
C GLY A 258 9.14 6.44 8.65
N HIS A 259 9.15 6.88 7.39
CA HIS A 259 9.42 8.28 7.05
C HIS A 259 8.36 9.25 7.58
N TYR A 260 7.15 8.79 7.89
CA TYR A 260 6.10 9.63 8.46
C TYR A 260 6.46 10.16 9.85
N MET A 261 7.45 9.58 10.52
CA MET A 261 7.97 10.09 11.80
C MET A 261 8.91 11.30 11.65
N SER A 262 9.32 11.65 10.42
CA SER A 262 10.29 12.72 10.16
C SER A 262 9.73 14.14 10.32
N SER A 263 8.41 14.33 10.21
CA SER A 263 7.77 15.64 10.43
C SER A 263 6.36 15.51 11.00
N GLU A 264 5.89 16.51 11.74
CA GLU A 264 4.51 16.56 12.24
C GLU A 264 3.51 16.67 11.08
N LYS A 265 3.89 17.30 9.96
CA LYS A 265 3.08 17.37 8.74
C LYS A 265 2.80 15.99 8.17
N LEU A 266 3.83 15.15 8.04
CA LEU A 266 3.68 13.77 7.57
C LEU A 266 2.92 12.89 8.56
N LYS A 267 3.05 13.11 9.88
CA LYS A 267 2.23 12.40 10.87
C LYS A 267 0.74 12.71 10.71
N ASN A 268 0.40 13.98 10.51
CA ASN A 268 -0.98 14.41 10.28
C ASN A 268 -1.51 13.86 8.94
N TYR A 269 -0.70 13.96 7.87
CA TYR A 269 -1.02 13.36 6.57
C TYR A 269 -1.32 11.86 6.69
N PHE A 270 -0.42 11.12 7.34
CA PHE A 270 -0.56 9.67 7.52
C PHE A 270 -1.89 9.32 8.17
N LYS A 271 -2.25 10.00 9.26
CA LYS A 271 -3.51 9.73 9.98
C LYS A 271 -4.74 10.02 9.11
N ALA A 272 -4.77 11.15 8.42
CA ALA A 272 -5.90 11.53 7.57
C ALA A 272 -6.01 10.64 6.32
N MET A 273 -4.90 10.34 5.66
CA MET A 273 -4.91 9.45 4.50
C MET A 273 -5.23 8.00 4.89
N MET A 274 -4.79 7.55 6.08
CA MET A 274 -5.19 6.25 6.64
C MET A 274 -6.70 6.21 6.92
N TRP A 275 -7.28 7.29 7.46
CA TRP A 275 -8.74 7.43 7.61
C TRP A 275 -9.48 7.25 6.28
N HIS A 276 -9.05 7.94 5.23
CA HIS A 276 -9.68 7.80 3.90
C HIS A 276 -9.45 6.45 3.23
N GLY A 277 -8.34 5.78 3.53
CA GLY A 277 -8.04 4.45 3.01
C GLY A 277 -8.73 3.31 3.75
N ARG A 278 -9.03 3.50 5.04
CA ARG A 278 -9.50 2.44 5.96
C ARG A 278 -10.91 2.58 6.50
N ILE A 279 -11.54 3.75 6.42
CA ILE A 279 -12.97 3.88 6.71
C ILE A 279 -13.75 3.70 5.42
N GLY A 280 -14.81 2.92 5.50
CA GLY A 280 -15.55 2.48 4.34
C GLY A 280 -17.03 2.50 4.62
N MET A 281 -17.78 2.63 3.54
CA MET A 281 -19.23 2.64 3.57
C MET A 281 -19.67 1.34 2.91
N LEU A 282 -19.98 0.35 3.73
CA LEU A 282 -20.23 -1.03 3.33
C LEU A 282 -21.61 -1.17 2.70
N LEU A 283 -21.70 -2.00 1.67
CA LEU A 283 -22.97 -2.30 0.99
C LEU A 283 -23.82 -3.30 1.79
N GLN A 284 -23.19 -4.15 2.60
CA GLN A 284 -23.83 -5.24 3.32
C GLN A 284 -23.81 -5.01 4.84
N SER A 285 -24.82 -5.54 5.50
CA SER A 285 -25.04 -5.37 6.93
C SER A 285 -24.21 -6.31 7.81
N ASP A 286 -23.68 -7.43 7.30
CA ASP A 286 -23.01 -8.48 8.09
C ASP A 286 -21.86 -7.98 8.99
N MET A 287 -21.16 -6.91 8.58
CA MET A 287 -20.04 -6.31 9.32
C MET A 287 -20.44 -5.14 10.21
N ILE A 288 -21.64 -4.61 10.02
CA ILE A 288 -22.16 -3.44 10.73
C ILE A 288 -22.91 -3.94 11.96
N THR A 289 -22.70 -3.30 13.11
CA THR A 289 -23.38 -3.63 14.38
C THR A 289 -23.21 -5.11 14.82
N PRO A 290 -22.13 -5.46 15.54
CA PRO A 290 -21.93 -6.83 16.01
C PRO A 290 -23.05 -7.32 16.95
N GLU A 291 -23.26 -8.65 16.94
CA GLU A 291 -24.24 -9.35 17.78
C GLU A 291 -24.26 -8.83 19.23
N GLY A 292 -25.44 -8.36 19.69
CA GLY A 292 -25.67 -7.85 21.03
C GLY A 292 -25.90 -6.34 21.14
N SER A 293 -25.78 -5.58 20.04
CA SER A 293 -26.28 -4.20 19.98
C SER A 293 -27.81 -4.19 20.01
N THR A 294 -28.41 -3.46 20.95
CA THR A 294 -29.86 -3.49 21.20
C THR A 294 -30.65 -2.37 20.51
N ALA A 295 -30.03 -1.57 19.64
CA ALA A 295 -30.59 -0.27 19.26
C ALA A 295 -30.70 0.05 17.75
N GLU A 296 -29.94 -0.58 16.85
CA GLU A 296 -29.88 -0.15 15.43
C GLU A 296 -30.16 -1.34 14.48
N ASP A 297 -30.94 -1.09 13.42
CA ASP A 297 -31.25 -2.05 12.36
C ASP A 297 -30.05 -2.13 11.39
N PRO A 298 -29.33 -3.27 11.31
CA PRO A 298 -28.12 -3.39 10.49
C PRO A 298 -28.35 -3.11 9.00
N GLU A 299 -29.55 -3.41 8.47
CA GLU A 299 -29.92 -3.14 7.08
C GLU A 299 -30.10 -1.65 6.83
N LYS A 300 -30.75 -0.95 7.77
CA LYS A 300 -30.88 0.51 7.74
C LYS A 300 -29.49 1.17 7.75
N GLU A 301 -28.55 0.65 8.54
CA GLU A 301 -27.19 1.18 8.60
C GLU A 301 -26.41 0.98 7.28
N ALA A 302 -26.52 -0.19 6.64
CA ALA A 302 -25.92 -0.42 5.31
C ALA A 302 -26.49 0.53 4.24
N ARG A 303 -27.80 0.81 4.31
CA ARG A 303 -28.46 1.79 3.43
C ARG A 303 -27.95 3.22 3.67
N ILE A 304 -27.81 3.64 4.93
CA ILE A 304 -27.22 4.94 5.30
C ILE A 304 -25.79 5.05 4.77
N GLN A 305 -24.98 4.01 4.90
CA GLN A 305 -23.61 3.96 4.34
C GLN A 305 -23.62 4.06 2.81
N THR A 306 -24.52 3.35 2.14
CA THR A 306 -24.65 3.44 0.68
C THR A 306 -25.02 4.86 0.24
N ILE A 307 -25.96 5.53 0.93
CA ILE A 307 -26.36 6.91 0.64
C ILE A 307 -25.20 7.88 0.89
N GLN A 308 -24.42 7.70 1.97
CA GLN A 308 -23.21 8.50 2.23
C GLN A 308 -22.26 8.50 1.03
N ALA A 309 -21.94 7.31 0.52
CA ALA A 309 -21.05 7.13 -0.61
C ALA A 309 -21.61 7.72 -1.91
N LEU A 310 -22.92 7.59 -2.15
CA LEU A 310 -23.59 8.18 -3.31
C LEU A 310 -23.56 9.71 -3.28
N LEU A 311 -23.83 10.33 -2.12
CA LEU A 311 -23.76 11.79 -1.95
C LEU A 311 -22.33 12.30 -2.21
N ILE A 312 -21.30 11.65 -1.65
CA ILE A 312 -19.90 12.00 -1.90
C ILE A 312 -19.57 11.91 -3.39
N SER A 313 -20.01 10.83 -4.03
CA SER A 313 -19.71 10.56 -5.43
C SER A 313 -20.45 11.49 -6.39
N ASP A 314 -21.62 11.99 -5.98
CA ASP A 314 -22.36 12.99 -6.74
C ASP A 314 -21.61 14.33 -6.78
N HIS A 315 -21.18 14.84 -5.62
CA HIS A 315 -20.34 16.05 -5.54
C HIS A 315 -19.01 15.86 -6.28
N PHE A 316 -18.40 14.68 -6.14
CA PHE A 316 -17.15 14.36 -6.82
C PHE A 316 -17.28 14.48 -8.33
N ASP A 317 -18.34 13.94 -8.92
CA ASP A 317 -18.51 13.94 -10.36
C ASP A 317 -19.03 15.28 -10.91
N GLY A 318 -19.82 15.99 -10.10
CA GLY A 318 -20.41 17.29 -10.41
C GLY A 318 -19.42 18.46 -10.39
N ASP A 319 -18.32 18.39 -9.62
CA ASP A 319 -17.28 19.42 -9.58
C ASP A 319 -15.95 18.92 -10.18
N LYS A 320 -15.62 19.47 -11.36
CA LYS A 320 -14.37 19.16 -12.05
C LYS A 320 -13.13 19.48 -11.19
N ASN A 321 -13.10 20.57 -10.43
CA ASN A 321 -11.93 20.92 -9.64
C ASN A 321 -11.71 19.93 -8.48
N LEU A 322 -12.80 19.44 -7.89
CA LEU A 322 -12.77 18.42 -6.86
C LEU A 322 -12.24 17.10 -7.44
N ARG A 323 -12.80 16.65 -8.56
CA ARG A 323 -12.34 15.47 -9.29
C ARG A 323 -10.86 15.58 -9.69
N ASP A 324 -10.44 16.69 -10.29
CA ASP A 324 -9.06 16.91 -10.73
C ASP A 324 -8.06 16.84 -9.55
N ARG A 325 -8.44 17.32 -8.34
CA ARG A 325 -7.60 17.19 -7.13
C ARG A 325 -7.52 15.76 -6.63
N TRP A 326 -8.66 15.08 -6.55
CA TRP A 326 -8.70 13.68 -6.16
C TRP A 326 -7.88 12.82 -7.13
N ASP A 327 -8.05 13.02 -8.44
CA ASP A 327 -7.31 12.30 -9.50
C ASP A 327 -5.80 12.53 -9.41
N ARG A 328 -5.38 13.75 -9.04
CA ARG A 328 -3.96 14.07 -8.85
C ARG A 328 -3.34 13.26 -7.71
N ILE A 329 -4.00 13.20 -6.56
CA ILE A 329 -3.52 12.42 -5.40
C ILE A 329 -3.60 10.91 -5.72
N TYR A 330 -4.76 10.46 -6.19
CA TYR A 330 -5.01 9.05 -6.43
C TYR A 330 -4.15 8.50 -7.57
N GLY A 331 -4.06 9.19 -8.70
CA GLY A 331 -3.32 8.75 -9.88
C GLY A 331 -1.81 8.60 -9.63
N VAL A 332 -1.20 9.52 -8.87
CA VAL A 332 0.22 9.41 -8.51
C VAL A 332 0.43 8.31 -7.47
N THR A 333 -0.40 8.22 -6.43
CA THR A 333 -0.26 7.12 -5.45
C THR A 333 -0.54 5.74 -6.10
N ALA A 334 -1.42 5.68 -7.10
CA ALA A 334 -1.64 4.48 -7.91
C ALA A 334 -0.45 4.14 -8.83
N PHE A 335 0.27 5.14 -9.33
CA PHE A 335 1.54 4.91 -10.04
C PHE A 335 2.62 4.30 -9.12
N TYR A 336 2.63 4.65 -7.84
CA TYR A 336 3.57 4.07 -6.87
C TYR A 336 3.17 2.65 -6.43
N VAL A 337 1.91 2.45 -6.01
CA VAL A 337 1.50 1.25 -5.26
C VAL A 337 0.40 0.43 -5.97
N GLY A 338 -0.22 0.98 -7.01
CA GLY A 338 -1.33 0.36 -7.73
C GLY A 338 -2.70 0.87 -7.31
N PHE A 339 -3.74 0.31 -7.93
CA PHE A 339 -5.14 0.68 -7.71
C PHE A 339 -5.73 -0.03 -6.47
N SER A 340 -6.77 0.56 -5.89
CA SER A 340 -7.60 -0.13 -4.90
C SER A 340 -8.48 -1.16 -5.58
N ASP A 341 -8.71 -2.28 -4.89
CA ASP A 341 -9.71 -3.30 -5.26
C ASP A 341 -11.06 -3.09 -4.53
N ASP A 342 -11.21 -1.97 -3.80
CA ASP A 342 -12.49 -1.52 -3.25
C ASP A 342 -13.21 -0.60 -4.24
N LEU A 343 -14.53 -0.41 -4.06
CA LEU A 343 -15.29 0.56 -4.85
C LEU A 343 -14.91 1.99 -4.41
N GLY A 344 -14.89 2.93 -5.36
CA GLY A 344 -14.59 4.33 -5.09
C GLY A 344 -15.58 5.30 -5.72
N PRO A 345 -15.23 6.60 -5.77
CA PRO A 345 -16.12 7.65 -6.30
C PRO A 345 -16.59 7.41 -7.73
N TYR A 346 -15.74 6.85 -8.60
CA TYR A 346 -16.09 6.57 -9.99
C TYR A 346 -17.17 5.49 -10.15
N GLU A 347 -17.09 4.39 -9.39
CA GLU A 347 -18.09 3.32 -9.45
C GLU A 347 -19.47 3.80 -8.99
N TYR A 348 -19.51 4.61 -7.94
CA TYR A 348 -20.74 5.18 -7.41
C TYR A 348 -21.31 6.31 -8.28
N ALA A 349 -20.47 7.16 -8.87
CA ALA A 349 -20.92 8.15 -9.85
C ALA A 349 -21.52 7.48 -11.09
N LYS A 350 -20.88 6.40 -11.58
CA LYS A 350 -21.40 5.63 -12.70
C LYS A 350 -22.74 4.95 -12.39
N SER A 351 -22.94 4.45 -11.17
CA SER A 351 -24.22 3.87 -10.78
C SER A 351 -25.33 4.93 -10.73
N LEU A 352 -25.02 6.14 -10.25
CA LEU A 352 -25.92 7.30 -10.34
C LEU A 352 -26.32 7.61 -11.79
N ASP A 353 -25.36 7.70 -12.71
CA ASP A 353 -25.64 7.94 -14.14
C ASP A 353 -26.50 6.83 -14.77
N THR A 354 -26.29 5.58 -14.33
CA THR A 354 -27.04 4.43 -14.85
C THR A 354 -28.50 4.47 -14.44
N VAL A 355 -28.79 4.92 -13.21
CA VAL A 355 -30.16 4.95 -12.65
C VAL A 355 -30.89 6.24 -13.02
N PHE A 356 -30.23 7.40 -12.95
CA PHE A 356 -30.87 8.72 -13.12
C PHE A 356 -30.55 9.41 -14.46
N GLY A 357 -29.56 8.91 -15.20
CA GLY A 357 -29.00 9.61 -16.37
C GLY A 357 -28.00 10.70 -15.98
N SER A 358 -27.40 11.35 -16.98
CA SER A 358 -26.36 12.36 -16.77
C SER A 358 -26.89 13.69 -16.21
N ASP A 359 -28.17 14.00 -16.41
CA ASP A 359 -28.81 15.21 -15.88
C ASP A 359 -29.39 14.90 -14.50
N ARG A 360 -28.52 14.90 -13.48
CA ARG A 360 -28.82 14.54 -12.08
C ARG A 360 -29.61 15.60 -11.30
N GLU A 361 -30.54 16.30 -11.96
CA GLU A 361 -31.34 17.37 -11.32
C GLU A 361 -32.34 16.84 -10.27
N LYS A 362 -32.61 15.52 -10.24
CA LYS A 362 -33.59 14.89 -9.34
C LYS A 362 -33.12 13.52 -8.84
N ILE A 363 -32.05 13.50 -8.07
CA ILE A 363 -31.67 12.29 -7.32
C ILE A 363 -32.67 12.10 -6.17
N SER A 364 -33.20 10.90 -6.02
CA SER A 364 -34.05 10.47 -4.90
C SER A 364 -33.52 9.14 -4.38
N PHE A 365 -33.33 9.04 -3.06
CA PHE A 365 -32.92 7.80 -2.39
C PHE A 365 -34.13 7.07 -1.78
N ASP A 366 -35.27 7.08 -2.47
CA ASP A 366 -36.38 6.21 -2.11
C ASP A 366 -36.01 4.73 -2.29
N ASN A 367 -36.85 3.84 -1.75
CA ASN A 367 -36.56 2.41 -1.74
C ASN A 367 -36.34 1.80 -3.12
N GLU A 368 -37.06 2.25 -4.15
CA GLU A 368 -36.96 1.68 -5.50
C GLU A 368 -35.61 2.08 -6.12
N ASN A 369 -35.29 3.37 -6.07
CA ASN A 369 -34.05 3.91 -6.61
C ASN A 369 -32.82 3.39 -5.87
N LEU A 370 -32.84 3.36 -4.54
CA LEU A 370 -31.71 2.83 -3.76
C LEU A 370 -31.48 1.34 -4.02
N THR A 371 -32.53 0.54 -4.18
CA THR A 371 -32.39 -0.87 -4.59
C THR A 371 -31.77 -1.00 -5.98
N ALA A 372 -32.14 -0.16 -6.94
CA ALA A 372 -31.53 -0.15 -8.27
C ALA A 372 -30.04 0.21 -8.23
N LEU A 373 -29.67 1.21 -7.42
CA LEU A 373 -28.29 1.63 -7.21
C LEU A 373 -27.44 0.53 -6.57
N ILE A 374 -27.93 -0.09 -5.48
CA ILE A 374 -27.27 -1.22 -4.82
C ILE A 374 -27.08 -2.38 -5.81
N THR A 375 -28.13 -2.69 -6.59
CA THR A 375 -28.06 -3.77 -7.59
C THR A 375 -26.97 -3.51 -8.63
N GLU A 376 -26.76 -2.26 -9.06
CA GLU A 376 -25.68 -1.93 -10.00
C GLU A 376 -24.29 -2.06 -9.34
N LEU A 377 -24.15 -1.57 -8.11
CA LEU A 377 -22.90 -1.65 -7.35
C LEU A 377 -22.48 -3.10 -7.02
N GLU A 378 -23.44 -3.98 -6.74
CA GLU A 378 -23.19 -5.40 -6.48
C GLU A 378 -22.59 -6.16 -7.67
N ARG A 379 -22.75 -5.64 -8.90
CA ARG A 379 -22.19 -6.24 -10.13
C ARG A 379 -20.67 -6.14 -10.20
N HIS A 380 -20.08 -5.22 -9.43
CA HIS A 380 -18.64 -5.06 -9.37
C HIS A 380 -18.00 -6.20 -8.56
N GLU A 381 -16.74 -6.52 -8.87
CA GLU A 381 -15.98 -7.53 -8.14
C GLU A 381 -15.80 -7.12 -6.68
N SER A 382 -15.79 -8.12 -5.79
CA SER A 382 -15.42 -7.92 -4.37
C SER A 382 -13.91 -7.72 -4.25
N PRO A 383 -13.43 -7.05 -3.19
CA PRO A 383 -12.00 -6.94 -2.95
C PRO A 383 -11.36 -8.32 -2.85
N LYS A 384 -10.14 -8.47 -3.37
CA LYS A 384 -9.36 -9.72 -3.31
C LYS A 384 -8.59 -9.87 -2.01
N ILE A 385 -8.35 -8.76 -1.31
CA ILE A 385 -7.63 -8.73 -0.04
C ILE A 385 -8.55 -8.16 1.04
N TYR A 386 -8.60 -8.83 2.20
CA TYR A 386 -9.36 -8.37 3.34
C TYR A 386 -8.62 -7.24 4.07
N GLY A 387 -9.19 -6.03 4.06
CA GLY A 387 -8.59 -4.83 4.63
C GLY A 387 -8.62 -4.72 6.17
N GLY A 388 -9.19 -5.71 6.87
CA GLY A 388 -9.28 -5.68 8.34
C GLY A 388 -10.48 -4.89 8.89
N THR A 389 -11.48 -4.59 8.07
CA THR A 389 -12.74 -3.95 8.53
C THR A 389 -13.68 -4.98 9.11
N GLY A 390 -14.21 -4.72 10.31
CA GLY A 390 -15.09 -5.67 11.00
C GLY A 390 -14.34 -6.91 11.49
N LYS A 391 -15.04 -8.05 11.56
CA LYS A 391 -14.47 -9.33 11.99
C LYS A 391 -14.31 -10.27 10.80
N ILE A 392 -13.31 -11.13 10.82
CA ILE A 392 -13.21 -12.19 9.81
C ILE A 392 -14.34 -13.18 10.05
N ILE A 393 -15.20 -13.35 9.04
CA ILE A 393 -16.26 -14.36 9.04
C ILE A 393 -15.64 -15.66 8.57
N LEU A 394 -15.36 -16.56 9.52
CA LEU A 394 -14.90 -17.91 9.22
C LEU A 394 -15.99 -18.62 8.43
N ALA A 395 -15.75 -18.81 7.14
CA ALA A 395 -16.65 -19.55 6.31
C ALA A 395 -16.31 -21.04 6.30
N GLY A 396 -17.34 -21.88 6.20
CA GLY A 396 -17.21 -23.33 6.33
C GLY A 396 -16.64 -24.03 5.09
N SER A 397 -16.32 -23.30 4.03
CA SER A 397 -15.74 -23.84 2.79
C SER A 397 -14.70 -22.89 2.17
N GLU A 398 -13.78 -23.45 1.39
CA GLU A 398 -12.67 -22.75 0.71
C GLU A 398 -13.11 -21.76 -0.39
N THR A 399 -14.36 -21.85 -0.84
CA THR A 399 -14.95 -20.97 -1.86
C THR A 399 -15.73 -19.79 -1.28
N ASP A 400 -15.94 -19.77 0.03
CA ASP A 400 -16.73 -18.73 0.66
C ASP A 400 -15.87 -17.47 0.88
N ASN A 401 -15.82 -16.64 -0.15
CA ASN A 401 -15.38 -15.24 -0.08
C ASN A 401 -16.31 -14.36 0.75
N LYS A 402 -17.15 -14.93 1.63
CA LYS A 402 -18.17 -14.19 2.38
C LYS A 402 -17.57 -13.00 3.14
N THR A 403 -16.37 -13.13 3.72
CA THR A 403 -15.67 -12.00 4.36
C THR A 403 -15.33 -10.88 3.36
N LEU A 404 -14.90 -11.22 2.15
CA LEU A 404 -14.57 -10.25 1.12
C LEU A 404 -15.84 -9.61 0.54
N ASP A 405 -16.89 -10.38 0.31
CA ASP A 405 -18.18 -9.89 -0.17
C ASP A 405 -18.84 -8.93 0.82
N THR A 406 -18.81 -9.27 2.10
CA THR A 406 -19.38 -8.45 3.19
C THR A 406 -18.57 -7.21 3.52
N THR A 407 -17.32 -7.13 3.03
CA THR A 407 -16.50 -5.90 3.11
C THR A 407 -16.55 -5.05 1.85
N LYS A 408 -17.28 -5.49 0.81
CA LYS A 408 -17.50 -4.69 -0.40
C LYS A 408 -18.20 -3.38 -0.04
N GLY A 409 -17.63 -2.28 -0.50
CA GLY A 409 -18.16 -0.96 -0.24
C GLY A 409 -17.24 0.14 -0.73
N PHE A 410 -17.69 1.37 -0.53
CA PHE A 410 -16.97 2.57 -0.90
C PHE A 410 -15.76 2.81 0.01
N ARG A 411 -14.64 3.21 -0.60
CA ARG A 411 -13.47 3.80 0.07
C ARG A 411 -13.04 5.05 -0.68
N PHE A 412 -12.98 6.19 0.00
CA PHE A 412 -12.62 7.45 -0.64
C PHE A 412 -11.20 7.44 -1.22
N MET A 413 -10.24 6.87 -0.49
CA MET A 413 -8.84 6.66 -0.92
C MET A 413 -8.37 5.24 -0.61
N GLY A 414 -9.18 4.23 -0.96
CA GLY A 414 -9.01 2.83 -0.52
C GLY A 414 -7.60 2.26 -0.64
N GLN A 415 -7.18 1.46 0.34
CA GLN A 415 -5.88 0.80 0.29
C GLN A 415 -5.74 -0.09 -0.95
N ARG A 416 -4.50 -0.24 -1.44
CA ARG A 416 -4.17 -0.78 -2.76
C ARG A 416 -4.06 -2.29 -2.73
N TYR A 417 -4.50 -2.91 -3.81
CA TYR A 417 -4.21 -4.30 -4.10
C TYR A 417 -2.72 -4.46 -4.43
N ILE A 418 -2.01 -5.24 -3.60
CA ILE A 418 -0.62 -5.62 -3.85
C ILE A 418 -0.49 -7.15 -3.92
N PRO A 419 0.27 -7.67 -4.91
CA PRO A 419 0.27 -9.09 -5.24
C PRO A 419 0.80 -9.96 -4.10
N ASP A 420 1.76 -9.46 -3.33
CA ASP A 420 2.37 -10.19 -2.23
C ASP A 420 1.47 -10.27 -1.00
N SER A 421 0.64 -9.26 -0.70
CA SER A 421 -0.42 -9.42 0.32
C SER A 421 -1.46 -10.45 -0.13
N TYR A 422 -1.80 -10.47 -1.42
CA TYR A 422 -2.71 -11.50 -1.96
C TYR A 422 -2.11 -12.91 -1.83
N ILE A 423 -0.83 -13.08 -2.22
CA ILE A 423 -0.09 -14.34 -2.04
C ILE A 423 -0.09 -14.77 -0.57
N LEU A 424 0.26 -13.86 0.34
CA LEU A 424 0.36 -14.17 1.75
C LEU A 424 -1.00 -14.50 2.35
N GLN A 425 -2.07 -13.76 2.02
CA GLN A 425 -3.42 -14.08 2.49
C GLN A 425 -3.86 -15.48 2.03
N THR A 426 -3.53 -15.84 0.78
CA THR A 426 -3.92 -17.11 0.18
C THR A 426 -3.11 -18.30 0.72
N LEU A 427 -1.79 -18.14 0.87
CA LEU A 427 -0.87 -19.24 1.25
C LEU A 427 -0.45 -19.23 2.72
N ASN A 428 -0.83 -18.21 3.47
CA ASN A 428 -0.27 -17.84 4.77
C ASN A 428 1.23 -17.51 4.69
N PRO A 429 1.84 -16.92 5.73
CA PRO A 429 3.29 -16.79 5.83
C PRO A 429 3.99 -18.17 5.74
N PRO A 430 5.27 -18.23 5.33
CA PRO A 430 6.25 -17.13 5.30
C PRO A 430 6.35 -16.38 3.96
N ALA A 431 7.12 -15.29 3.96
CA ALA A 431 7.45 -14.50 2.76
C ALA A 431 8.15 -15.29 1.64
N LEU A 432 8.69 -16.47 1.92
CA LEU A 432 9.24 -17.38 0.91
C LEU A 432 8.22 -17.78 -0.16
N ASN A 433 6.92 -17.80 0.16
CA ASN A 433 5.84 -18.02 -0.81
C ASN A 433 5.87 -17.01 -1.97
N ILE A 434 6.26 -15.76 -1.67
CA ILE A 434 6.37 -14.71 -2.68
C ILE A 434 7.54 -15.03 -3.62
N MET A 435 8.68 -15.43 -3.05
CA MET A 435 9.89 -15.72 -3.85
C MET A 435 9.72 -16.99 -4.68
N ASP A 436 9.02 -18.01 -4.18
CA ASP A 436 8.63 -19.21 -4.95
C ASP A 436 7.79 -18.82 -6.18
N LEU A 437 6.72 -18.03 -5.98
CA LEU A 437 5.86 -17.57 -7.08
C LEU A 437 6.55 -16.58 -8.04
N LEU A 438 7.61 -15.90 -7.60
CA LEU A 438 8.49 -15.12 -8.48
C LEU A 438 9.49 -15.99 -9.27
N GLY A 439 9.53 -17.30 -9.02
CA GLY A 439 10.31 -18.28 -9.77
C GLY A 439 11.56 -18.81 -9.05
N SER A 440 11.68 -18.63 -7.73
CA SER A 440 12.83 -19.12 -6.96
C SER A 440 12.71 -20.60 -6.62
N GLU A 441 13.45 -21.44 -7.34
CA GLU A 441 13.58 -22.86 -6.99
C GLU A 441 14.20 -23.05 -5.60
N ARG A 442 15.10 -22.16 -5.19
CA ARG A 442 15.70 -22.21 -3.85
C ARG A 442 14.68 -21.91 -2.74
N ALA A 443 13.77 -20.96 -2.95
CA ALA A 443 12.69 -20.69 -1.99
C ALA A 443 11.76 -21.91 -1.85
N LYS A 444 11.42 -22.56 -2.97
CA LYS A 444 10.62 -23.78 -3.00
C LYS A 444 11.26 -24.93 -2.24
N GLU A 445 12.59 -25.09 -2.37
CA GLU A 445 13.34 -26.07 -1.60
C GLU A 445 13.26 -25.80 -0.09
N HIS A 446 13.44 -24.54 0.34
CA HIS A 446 13.28 -24.16 1.75
C HIS A 446 11.87 -24.42 2.27
N MET A 447 10.85 -24.06 1.49
CA MET A 447 9.44 -24.31 1.85
C MET A 447 9.15 -25.80 2.05
N LYS A 448 9.71 -26.65 1.20
CA LYS A 448 9.64 -28.11 1.34
C LYS A 448 10.40 -28.62 2.57
N ASN A 449 11.61 -28.12 2.81
CA ASN A 449 12.43 -28.51 3.96
C ASN A 449 11.77 -28.11 5.30
N LEU A 450 11.01 -27.02 5.31
CA LEU A 450 10.20 -26.58 6.45
C LEU A 450 8.88 -27.37 6.60
N GLY A 451 8.52 -28.21 5.62
CA GLY A 451 7.29 -28.99 5.61
C GLY A 451 6.02 -28.17 5.35
N ILE A 452 6.16 -26.92 4.89
CA ILE A 452 5.04 -26.00 4.69
C ILE A 452 4.30 -26.32 3.38
N SER A 453 5.04 -26.70 2.34
CA SER A 453 4.48 -26.96 1.00
C SER A 453 3.86 -28.35 0.82
N GLU A 454 3.81 -29.17 1.87
CA GLU A 454 3.46 -30.59 1.74
C GLU A 454 1.96 -30.86 1.86
N ASN A 455 1.18 -29.93 2.43
CA ASN A 455 -0.27 -30.03 2.55
C ASN A 455 -0.94 -29.92 1.15
N GLU A 456 -1.90 -30.81 0.84
CA GLU A 456 -2.67 -30.77 -0.41
C GLU A 456 -3.44 -29.46 -0.60
N GLU A 457 -4.04 -28.91 0.46
CA GLU A 457 -4.73 -27.61 0.42
C GLU A 457 -3.77 -26.46 0.08
N TYR A 458 -2.53 -26.53 0.55
CA TYR A 458 -1.49 -25.57 0.16
C TYR A 458 -1.15 -25.75 -1.33
N LYS A 459 -0.95 -27.00 -1.80
CA LYS A 459 -0.57 -27.27 -3.19
C LYS A 459 -1.64 -26.80 -4.17
N GLU A 460 -2.92 -27.00 -3.86
CA GLU A 460 -4.04 -26.54 -4.69
C GLU A 460 -4.07 -25.01 -4.78
N ARG A 461 -4.01 -24.31 -3.64
CA ARG A 461 -3.94 -22.84 -3.60
C ARG A 461 -2.71 -22.28 -4.31
N HIS A 462 -1.55 -22.90 -4.08
CA HIS A 462 -0.29 -22.50 -4.72
C HIS A 462 -0.37 -22.70 -6.23
N GLN A 463 -0.91 -23.83 -6.71
CA GLN A 463 -1.05 -24.08 -8.14
C GLN A 463 -2.00 -23.07 -8.81
N SER A 464 -3.06 -22.66 -8.12
CA SER A 464 -3.95 -21.60 -8.60
C SER A 464 -3.19 -20.28 -8.80
N LEU A 465 -2.43 -19.85 -7.79
CA LEU A 465 -1.61 -18.64 -7.87
C LEU A 465 -0.52 -18.76 -8.94
N ALA A 466 0.16 -19.90 -9.03
CA ALA A 466 1.19 -20.12 -10.04
C ALA A 466 0.64 -20.01 -11.47
N ASN A 467 -0.60 -20.48 -11.70
CA ASN A 467 -1.27 -20.34 -12.98
C ASN A 467 -1.64 -18.87 -13.28
N GLU A 468 -2.14 -18.13 -12.29
CA GLU A 468 -2.49 -16.71 -12.42
C GLU A 468 -1.25 -15.86 -12.71
N PHE A 469 -0.22 -15.95 -11.87
CA PHE A 469 1.00 -15.17 -11.99
C PHE A 469 1.86 -15.59 -13.20
N GLY A 470 1.77 -16.85 -13.61
CA GLY A 470 2.42 -17.36 -14.82
C GLY A 470 1.78 -16.87 -16.12
N ALA A 471 0.56 -16.32 -16.06
CA ALA A 471 -0.12 -15.73 -17.21
C ALA A 471 0.24 -14.26 -17.45
N PHE A 472 0.88 -13.60 -16.48
CA PHE A 472 1.24 -12.18 -16.57
C PHE A 472 2.33 -11.93 -17.61
N ASP A 473 2.11 -10.91 -18.43
CA ASP A 473 3.08 -10.43 -19.42
C ASP A 473 3.93 -9.25 -18.90
N GLU A 474 4.71 -8.62 -19.78
CA GLU A 474 5.53 -7.47 -19.39
C GLU A 474 4.69 -6.25 -19.01
N ASP A 475 3.51 -6.05 -19.59
CA ASP A 475 2.65 -4.93 -19.22
C ASP A 475 2.07 -5.12 -17.82
N ASP A 476 1.64 -6.35 -17.50
CA ASP A 476 1.15 -6.70 -16.16
C ASP A 476 2.21 -6.46 -15.07
N TRP A 477 3.45 -6.92 -15.29
CA TRP A 477 4.54 -6.76 -14.33
C TRP A 477 5.05 -5.31 -14.20
N ASN A 478 4.79 -4.46 -15.19
CA ASN A 478 5.24 -3.06 -15.19
C ASN A 478 4.06 -2.08 -15.10
N LYS A 479 2.93 -2.52 -14.54
CA LYS A 479 1.74 -1.68 -14.40
C LYS A 479 1.84 -0.60 -13.34
N ASN A 480 2.87 -0.59 -12.48
CA ASN A 480 3.21 0.49 -11.54
C ASN A 480 4.61 0.22 -10.94
N LEU A 481 5.13 1.15 -10.12
CA LEU A 481 6.47 1.03 -9.53
C LEU A 481 6.60 -0.17 -8.57
N TYR A 482 5.57 -0.47 -7.78
CA TYR A 482 5.55 -1.61 -6.86
C TYR A 482 5.73 -2.95 -7.59
N TRP A 483 4.94 -3.17 -8.63
CA TRP A 483 5.01 -4.38 -9.45
C TRP A 483 6.35 -4.48 -10.19
N THR A 484 6.86 -3.36 -10.69
CA THR A 484 8.17 -3.28 -11.36
C THR A 484 9.30 -3.66 -10.40
N GLN A 485 9.24 -3.21 -9.14
CA GLN A 485 10.24 -3.56 -8.14
C GLN A 485 10.21 -5.05 -7.79
N LEU A 486 9.01 -5.65 -7.62
CA LEU A 486 8.89 -7.10 -7.44
C LEU A 486 9.41 -7.88 -8.66
N HIS A 487 9.09 -7.41 -9.86
CA HIS A 487 9.58 -8.01 -11.09
C HIS A 487 11.11 -7.97 -11.19
N ALA A 488 11.75 -6.88 -10.74
CA ALA A 488 13.20 -6.76 -10.71
C ALA A 488 13.86 -7.82 -9.79
N LEU A 489 13.19 -8.26 -8.71
CA LEU A 489 13.71 -9.29 -7.81
C LEU A 489 13.88 -10.64 -8.51
N LYS A 490 13.11 -10.94 -9.56
CA LYS A 490 13.23 -12.21 -10.32
C LYS A 490 14.65 -12.41 -10.88
N SER A 491 15.36 -11.32 -11.20
CA SER A 491 16.75 -11.37 -11.68
C SER A 491 17.74 -11.92 -10.63
N LEU A 492 17.39 -11.88 -9.35
CA LEU A 492 18.19 -12.38 -8.23
C LEU A 492 17.91 -13.85 -7.95
N LEU A 493 16.76 -14.36 -8.39
CA LEU A 493 16.21 -15.67 -8.04
C LEU A 493 16.56 -16.77 -9.06
N VAL A 494 17.66 -16.57 -9.80
CA VAL A 494 18.13 -17.47 -10.85
C VAL A 494 19.34 -18.29 -10.42
N ASN A 495 19.50 -19.46 -11.03
CA ASN A 495 20.67 -20.31 -10.81
C ASN A 495 21.81 -19.86 -11.74
N TYR A 496 22.90 -19.35 -11.16
CA TYR A 496 24.07 -18.91 -11.93
C TYR A 496 24.85 -20.12 -12.47
N GLN A 497 24.99 -20.19 -13.79
CA GLN A 497 25.62 -21.32 -14.49
C GLN A 497 27.12 -21.10 -14.71
N GLU A 498 27.75 -22.02 -15.45
CA GLU A 498 29.13 -21.88 -15.92
C GLU A 498 29.36 -20.52 -16.61
N GLY A 499 30.56 -19.96 -16.43
CA GLY A 499 30.92 -18.63 -16.89
C GLY A 499 30.69 -17.52 -15.86
N TYR A 500 29.89 -17.73 -14.82
CA TYR A 500 29.84 -16.84 -13.65
C TYR A 500 30.95 -17.21 -12.64
N PRO A 501 31.35 -16.31 -11.72
CA PRO A 501 32.31 -16.64 -10.67
C PRO A 501 31.91 -17.90 -9.88
N THR A 502 32.86 -18.81 -9.59
CA THR A 502 32.56 -20.10 -8.93
C THR A 502 31.73 -19.96 -7.67
N PHE A 503 31.99 -18.94 -6.83
CA PHE A 503 31.22 -18.73 -5.61
C PHE A 503 29.73 -18.42 -5.87
N MET A 504 29.40 -17.80 -7.01
CA MET A 504 28.02 -17.46 -7.39
C MET A 504 27.21 -18.68 -7.83
N GLN A 505 27.89 -19.75 -8.22
CA GLN A 505 27.28 -21.01 -8.66
C GLN A 505 26.94 -21.94 -7.47
N THR A 506 27.06 -21.45 -6.23
CA THR A 506 26.82 -22.25 -5.01
C THR A 506 25.43 -22.00 -4.44
N GLU A 507 24.82 -23.01 -3.83
CA GLU A 507 23.56 -22.85 -3.08
C GLU A 507 23.66 -21.77 -1.99
N ALA A 508 24.83 -21.60 -1.38
CA ALA A 508 25.03 -20.55 -0.38
C ALA A 508 24.87 -19.14 -0.99
N TRP A 509 25.28 -18.95 -2.25
CA TRP A 509 25.07 -17.69 -2.94
C TRP A 509 23.61 -17.48 -3.34
N GLU A 510 22.92 -18.54 -3.77
CA GLU A 510 21.47 -18.51 -3.98
C GLU A 510 20.72 -18.11 -2.69
N ASP A 511 21.11 -18.67 -1.54
CA ASP A 511 20.57 -18.26 -0.22
C ASP A 511 20.85 -16.80 0.10
N LYS A 512 22.06 -16.31 -0.21
CA LYS A 512 22.42 -14.90 -0.04
C LYS A 512 21.58 -14.00 -0.95
N GLN A 513 21.32 -14.40 -2.19
CA GLN A 513 20.50 -13.64 -3.14
C GLN A 513 19.02 -13.65 -2.77
N LEU A 514 18.52 -14.78 -2.28
CA LEU A 514 17.18 -14.90 -1.72
C LEU A 514 17.00 -13.98 -0.51
N ASN A 515 17.99 -13.91 0.38
CA ASN A 515 18.00 -12.94 1.47
C ASN A 515 17.98 -11.48 0.98
N ALA A 516 18.75 -11.15 -0.05
CA ALA A 516 18.74 -9.80 -0.65
C ALA A 516 17.37 -9.45 -1.25
N ALA A 517 16.71 -10.41 -1.91
CA ALA A 517 15.37 -10.23 -2.45
C ALA A 517 14.33 -10.01 -1.34
N LEU A 518 14.38 -10.80 -0.26
CA LEU A 518 13.51 -10.64 0.91
C LEU A 518 13.73 -9.31 1.63
N ALA A 519 14.98 -8.86 1.74
CA ALA A 519 15.30 -7.55 2.32
C ALA A 519 14.70 -6.41 1.49
N SER A 520 14.88 -6.44 0.16
CA SER A 520 14.32 -5.42 -0.73
C SER A 520 12.78 -5.43 -0.76
N TRP A 521 12.16 -6.62 -0.68
CA TRP A 521 10.71 -6.74 -0.50
C TRP A 521 10.25 -6.13 0.83
N THR A 522 11.02 -6.31 1.92
CA THR A 522 10.70 -5.74 3.23
C THR A 522 10.79 -4.22 3.22
N GLU A 523 11.81 -3.65 2.57
CA GLU A 523 11.94 -2.20 2.33
C GLU A 523 10.71 -1.68 1.56
N LEU A 524 10.33 -2.31 0.44
CA LEU A 524 9.16 -1.92 -0.34
C LEU A 524 7.86 -1.94 0.47
N ARG A 525 7.66 -2.96 1.32
CA ARG A 525 6.50 -3.07 2.20
C ARG A 525 6.46 -2.00 3.28
N HIS A 526 7.62 -1.57 3.74
CA HIS A 526 7.75 -0.51 4.72
C HIS A 526 7.40 0.86 4.11
N ASP A 527 7.91 1.16 2.93
CA ASP A 527 7.69 2.46 2.26
C ASP A 527 6.22 2.68 1.89
N THR A 528 5.53 1.59 1.56
CA THR A 528 4.15 1.62 1.05
C THR A 528 3.10 1.37 2.13
N ILE A 529 3.49 1.37 3.41
CA ILE A 529 2.64 0.99 4.55
C ILE A 529 1.32 1.78 4.66
N LEU A 530 1.31 3.04 4.21
CA LEU A 530 0.11 3.88 4.21
C LEU A 530 -0.92 3.40 3.18
N TYR A 531 -0.45 3.03 1.99
CA TYR A 531 -1.30 2.76 0.83
C TYR A 531 -1.60 1.28 0.67
N ALA A 532 -0.67 0.38 0.97
CA ALA A 532 -0.79 -1.03 0.71
C ALA A 532 -1.81 -1.71 1.65
N LYS A 533 -2.75 -2.47 1.10
CA LYS A 533 -3.65 -3.30 1.90
C LYS A 533 -2.86 -4.47 2.50
N GLN A 534 -2.86 -4.58 3.82
CA GLN A 534 -2.09 -5.60 4.54
C GLN A 534 -2.85 -6.92 4.62
N ALA A 535 -2.16 -8.03 4.34
CA ALA A 535 -2.70 -9.37 4.60
C ALA A 535 -2.99 -9.55 6.11
N ARG A 536 -4.22 -9.96 6.44
CA ARG A 536 -4.67 -10.28 7.80
C ARG A 536 -4.91 -11.78 7.92
N PHE A 537 -4.49 -12.37 9.03
CA PHE A 537 -4.60 -13.81 9.27
C PHE A 537 -5.49 -14.10 10.47
N THR A 538 -6.43 -15.03 10.34
CA THR A 538 -7.11 -15.63 11.50
C THR A 538 -6.22 -16.73 12.07
N GLY A 539 -5.48 -16.43 13.13
CA GLY A 539 -4.71 -17.44 13.86
C GLY A 539 -3.59 -16.82 14.68
N ALA A 540 -3.22 -17.49 15.77
CA ALA A 540 -2.05 -17.15 16.56
C ALA A 540 -0.75 -17.50 15.80
N TYR A 541 -0.55 -16.90 14.63
CA TYR A 541 0.78 -16.81 14.05
C TYR A 541 1.42 -15.59 14.67
N THR A 542 2.05 -15.81 15.82
CA THR A 542 3.06 -14.91 16.37
C THR A 542 3.91 -14.43 15.22
N CYS A 543 3.97 -13.11 15.07
CA CYS A 543 4.81 -12.39 14.13
C CYS A 543 6.23 -13.00 14.15
N LEU A 544 6.52 -13.91 13.21
CA LEU A 544 7.84 -14.44 12.91
C LEU A 544 8.44 -13.71 11.70
N LEU A 545 8.02 -12.45 11.48
CA LEU A 545 8.61 -11.57 10.47
C LEU A 545 9.83 -10.79 10.97
N TYR A 546 10.27 -11.02 12.20
CA TYR A 546 11.52 -10.48 12.71
C TYR A 546 12.22 -11.54 13.56
N THR A 547 13.51 -11.75 13.31
CA THR A 547 14.43 -12.67 14.00
C THR A 547 14.41 -14.14 13.55
N SER A 548 15.29 -14.46 12.59
CA SER A 548 16.55 -15.18 12.88
C SER A 548 17.47 -15.16 11.67
#